data_AF-A0A6V8DIR2-F1
#
_entry.id   AF-A0A6V8DIR2-F1
#
_cell.length_a   1.000
_cell.length_b   1.000
_cell.length_c   1.000
_cell.angle_alpha   90.00
_cell.angle_beta   90.00
_cell.angle_gamma   90.00
#
_symmetry.space_group_name_H-M   'P 1'
#
loop_
_entity.id
_entity.type
_entity.pdbx_description
1 polymer ?
#
loop_
_entity_poly.entity_id
_entity_poly.type
_entity_poly.pdbx_seq_one_letter_code
_entity_poly.pdbx_strand_id
1 'polypeptide(L)'
;FGTDDSTSAQWAYVYGVKGRYDERESDVEADRAHLNEASRDLYFEELRKEMVRISKSRKDGEPELFLPSDKFRRGIGKYAGEKFTVHGEVFEGSDSEYEAYLETVIPTEEDEDKLINDYMKKEWIQYREWKG
;
A
#
# COMPACT_ATOMS: atom_id res chain seq x y z
N PHE A 1 8.57 4.28 -2.98
CA PHE A 1 8.73 5.74 -2.84
C PHE A 1 10.10 6.16 -2.31
N GLY A 2 10.83 5.33 -1.55
CA GLY A 2 12.15 5.68 -1.00
C GLY A 2 12.05 5.99 0.50
N THR A 3 13.15 6.52 1.05
CA THR A 3 13.16 7.11 2.41
C THR A 3 12.32 8.38 2.42
N ASP A 4 11.71 8.66 3.57
CA ASP A 4 10.79 9.81 3.75
C ASP A 4 11.54 11.12 3.55
N ASP A 5 12.64 11.29 4.29
CA ASP A 5 13.63 12.33 4.04
C ASP A 5 14.67 11.85 3.02
N SER A 6 14.80 12.59 1.91
CA SER A 6 15.70 12.18 0.84
C SER A 6 16.36 13.37 0.15
N THR A 7 17.65 13.57 0.45
CA THR A 7 18.48 14.59 -0.20
C THR A 7 18.58 14.36 -1.72
N SER A 8 18.56 13.10 -2.18
CA SER A 8 18.56 12.80 -3.61
C SER A 8 17.25 13.19 -4.29
N ALA A 9 16.09 12.98 -3.64
CA ALA A 9 14.80 13.45 -4.15
C ALA A 9 14.76 14.98 -4.21
N GLN A 10 15.27 15.66 -3.17
CA GLN A 10 15.40 17.11 -3.14
C GLN A 10 16.22 17.65 -4.32
N TRP A 11 17.40 17.09 -4.58
CA TRP A 11 18.22 17.55 -5.70
C TRP A 11 17.59 17.27 -7.06
N ALA A 12 16.94 16.11 -7.24
CA ALA A 12 16.22 15.82 -8.47
C ALA A 12 15.11 16.85 -8.74
N TYR A 13 14.44 17.33 -7.69
CA TYR A 13 13.45 18.39 -7.81
C TYR A 13 14.08 19.76 -8.12
N VAL A 14 15.11 20.16 -7.39
CA VAL A 14 15.80 21.45 -7.60
C VAL A 14 16.41 21.57 -8.99
N TYR A 15 16.97 20.49 -9.54
CA TYR A 15 17.53 20.49 -10.90
C TYR A 15 16.48 20.27 -11.99
N GLY A 16 15.18 20.18 -11.65
CA GLY A 16 14.10 20.00 -12.62
C GLY A 16 14.07 18.62 -13.29
N VAL A 17 14.72 17.61 -12.71
CA VAL A 17 14.74 16.23 -13.21
C VAL A 17 13.44 15.50 -12.85
N LYS A 18 12.87 15.77 -11.67
CA LYS A 18 11.63 15.15 -11.20
C LYS A 18 10.79 16.12 -10.37
N GLY A 19 9.59 16.47 -10.86
CA GLY A 19 8.59 17.25 -10.13
C GLY A 19 7.69 16.39 -9.22
N ARG A 20 6.78 17.04 -8.48
CA ARG A 20 5.66 16.35 -7.83
C ARG A 20 4.67 15.83 -8.87
N TYR A 21 3.79 14.93 -8.44
CA TYR A 21 2.71 14.40 -9.29
C TYR A 21 1.73 15.49 -9.72
N ASP A 22 1.37 16.38 -8.79
CA ASP A 22 0.41 17.47 -8.93
C ASP A 22 1.10 18.83 -9.15
N GLU A 23 2.36 18.86 -9.62
CA GLU A 23 3.20 20.05 -9.61
C GLU A 23 2.58 21.28 -10.31
N ARG A 24 1.76 21.07 -11.34
CA ARG A 24 1.15 22.16 -12.12
C ARG A 24 -0.19 22.59 -11.54
N GLU A 25 -0.84 21.71 -10.80
CA GLU A 25 -2.17 21.87 -10.22
C GLU A 25 -2.08 22.35 -8.76
N SER A 26 -0.91 22.20 -8.12
CA SER A 26 -0.70 22.54 -6.72
C SER A 26 -0.44 24.03 -6.53
N ASP A 27 -1.29 24.69 -5.73
CA ASP A 27 -1.12 26.09 -5.32
C ASP A 27 -0.18 26.24 -4.11
N VAL A 28 0.35 25.13 -3.58
CA VAL A 28 1.22 25.10 -2.39
C VAL A 28 2.66 24.80 -2.81
N GLU A 29 3.62 25.52 -2.22
CA GLU A 29 5.04 25.25 -2.44
C GLU A 29 5.41 23.83 -2.00
N ALA A 30 6.24 23.15 -2.80
CA ALA A 30 6.71 21.82 -2.48
C ALA A 30 7.59 21.83 -1.22
N ASP A 31 7.23 21.00 -0.24
CA ASP A 31 8.16 20.64 0.83
C ASP A 31 9.25 19.72 0.26
N ARG A 32 10.40 20.31 0.01
CA ARG A 32 11.52 19.65 -0.68
C ARG A 32 12.18 18.57 0.17
N ALA A 33 12.00 18.59 1.50
CA ALA A 33 12.55 17.57 2.38
C ALA A 33 11.73 16.26 2.32
N HIS A 34 10.41 16.38 2.12
CA HIS A 34 9.45 15.26 2.23
C HIS A 34 8.81 14.89 0.88
N LEU A 35 9.48 15.11 -0.25
CA LEU A 35 8.93 14.86 -1.60
C LEU A 35 8.49 13.40 -1.82
N ASN A 36 9.22 12.45 -1.24
CA ASN A 36 8.89 11.03 -1.35
C ASN A 36 7.66 10.67 -0.52
N GLU A 37 7.51 11.30 0.66
CA GLU A 37 6.34 11.15 1.52
C GLU A 37 5.10 11.75 0.85
N ALA A 38 5.18 12.99 0.36
CA ALA A 38 4.10 13.63 -0.38
C ALA A 38 3.64 12.79 -1.59
N SER A 39 4.60 12.22 -2.35
CA SER A 39 4.27 11.33 -3.47
C SER A 39 3.60 10.03 -3.01
N ARG A 40 4.02 9.48 -1.86
CA ARG A 40 3.43 8.28 -1.28
C ARG A 40 2.00 8.54 -0.82
N ASP A 41 1.75 9.69 -0.20
CA ASP A 41 0.42 10.06 0.30
C ASP A 41 -0.60 10.22 -0.81
N LEU A 42 -0.24 10.92 -1.89
CA LEU A 42 -1.06 11.03 -3.09
C LEU A 42 -1.39 9.66 -3.67
N TYR A 43 -0.41 8.75 -3.71
CA TYR A 43 -0.64 7.37 -4.13
C TYR A 43 -1.62 6.62 -3.22
N PHE A 44 -1.50 6.77 -1.89
CA PHE A 44 -2.45 6.19 -0.95
C PHE A 44 -3.86 6.76 -1.12
N GLU A 45 -4.01 8.06 -1.39
CA GLU A 45 -5.32 8.67 -1.67
C GLU A 45 -5.98 8.07 -2.91
N GLU A 46 -5.22 7.85 -3.98
CA GLU A 46 -5.71 7.19 -5.19
C GLU A 46 -6.12 5.74 -4.90
N LEU A 47 -5.29 4.99 -4.18
CA LEU A 47 -5.61 3.62 -3.80
C LEU A 47 -6.85 3.55 -2.91
N ARG A 48 -7.06 4.49 -1.97
CA ARG A 48 -8.27 4.52 -1.13
C ARG A 48 -9.53 4.67 -1.98
N LYS A 49 -9.49 5.56 -2.98
CA LYS A 49 -10.60 5.73 -3.94
C LYS A 49 -10.84 4.45 -4.75
N GLU A 50 -9.79 3.73 -5.11
CA GLU A 50 -9.89 2.47 -5.85
C GLU A 50 -10.44 1.33 -4.99
N MET A 51 -10.05 1.23 -3.71
CA MET A 51 -10.61 0.24 -2.78
C MET A 51 -12.13 0.40 -2.65
N VAL A 52 -12.63 1.63 -2.61
CA VAL A 52 -14.08 1.91 -2.61
C VAL A 52 -14.72 1.41 -3.90
N ARG A 53 -14.07 1.56 -5.06
CA ARG A 53 -14.61 1.10 -6.36
C ARG A 53 -14.65 -0.41 -6.46
N ILE A 54 -13.55 -1.10 -6.12
CA ILE A 54 -13.47 -2.56 -6.16
C ILE A 54 -14.43 -3.19 -5.15
N SER A 55 -14.62 -2.56 -3.99
CA SER A 55 -15.55 -3.02 -2.96
C SER A 55 -17.04 -2.94 -3.35
N LYS A 56 -17.40 -2.28 -4.47
CA LYS A 56 -18.79 -2.19 -4.95
C LYS A 56 -19.37 -3.52 -5.44
N SER A 57 -18.51 -4.42 -5.90
CA SER A 57 -18.94 -5.72 -6.42
C SER A 57 -19.11 -6.79 -5.33
N ARG A 58 -18.90 -6.42 -4.06
CA ARG A 58 -19.05 -7.32 -2.91
C ARG A 58 -20.51 -7.69 -2.66
N LYS A 59 -20.72 -8.88 -2.10
CA LYS A 59 -22.04 -9.35 -1.67
C LYS A 59 -22.36 -8.81 -0.27
N ASP A 60 -23.65 -8.73 0.05
CA ASP A 60 -24.11 -8.34 1.37
C ASP A 60 -23.50 -9.23 2.46
N GLY A 61 -22.88 -8.61 3.47
CA GLY A 61 -22.25 -9.29 4.60
C GLY A 61 -20.78 -9.66 4.42
N GLU A 62 -20.19 -9.51 3.23
CA GLU A 62 -18.72 -9.61 3.08
C GLU A 62 -18.04 -8.43 3.80
N PRO A 63 -16.79 -8.51 4.26
CA PRO A 63 -16.04 -7.37 4.83
C PRO A 63 -15.49 -6.45 3.74
N GLU A 64 -15.35 -5.15 4.02
CA GLU A 64 -14.79 -4.18 3.06
C GLU A 64 -13.30 -4.43 2.83
N LEU A 65 -12.85 -4.25 1.58
CA LEU A 65 -11.42 -4.21 1.29
C LEU A 65 -10.88 -2.86 1.75
N PHE A 66 -9.79 -2.89 2.49
CA PHE A 66 -9.13 -1.70 3.00
C PHE A 66 -7.63 -1.76 2.73
N LEU A 67 -6.98 -0.61 2.75
CA LEU A 67 -5.52 -0.53 2.68
C LEU A 67 -4.94 -0.65 4.09
N PRO A 68 -3.89 -1.44 4.29
CA PRO A 68 -3.15 -1.40 5.55
C PRO A 68 -2.51 -0.02 5.76
N SER A 69 -2.21 0.31 7.01
CA SER A 69 -1.47 1.52 7.35
C SER A 69 -0.14 1.57 6.60
N ASP A 70 0.26 2.79 6.22
CA ASP A 70 1.55 3.09 5.62
C ASP A 70 2.75 2.75 6.53
N LYS A 71 2.51 2.47 7.82
CA LYS A 71 3.50 2.00 8.79
C LYS A 71 3.68 0.48 8.76
N PHE A 72 2.66 -0.25 8.33
CA PHE A 72 2.65 -1.71 8.38
C PHE A 72 3.71 -2.30 7.44
N ARG A 73 4.50 -3.24 7.96
CA ARG A 73 5.45 -4.09 7.21
C ARG A 73 6.36 -3.28 6.26
N ARG A 74 6.93 -2.19 6.77
CA ARG A 74 7.85 -1.33 6.00
C ARG A 74 9.28 -1.86 6.05
N GLY A 75 9.92 -1.96 4.89
CA GLY A 75 11.36 -2.24 4.76
C GLY A 75 12.23 -1.00 4.51
N ILE A 76 11.62 0.17 4.32
CA ILE A 76 12.31 1.43 3.97
C ILE A 76 11.61 2.61 4.65
N GLY A 77 12.39 3.57 5.14
CA GLY A 77 11.92 4.83 5.72
C GLY A 77 11.84 4.80 7.25
N LYS A 78 11.13 5.78 7.82
CA LYS A 78 11.00 6.01 9.26
C LYS A 78 10.48 4.81 10.05
N TYR A 79 9.59 4.01 9.44
CA TYR A 79 8.98 2.85 10.07
C TYR A 79 9.65 1.53 9.68
N ALA A 80 10.84 1.56 9.06
CA ALA A 80 11.52 0.36 8.62
C ALA A 80 11.97 -0.51 9.81
N GLY A 81 11.58 -1.78 9.81
CA GLY A 81 11.92 -2.73 10.88
C GLY A 81 11.11 -2.55 12.18
N GLU A 82 10.26 -1.53 12.26
CA GLU A 82 9.30 -1.34 13.35
C GLU A 82 8.11 -2.29 13.20
N LYS A 83 7.46 -2.63 14.32
CA LYS A 83 6.33 -3.56 14.35
C LYS A 83 5.03 -2.80 14.58
N PHE A 84 4.22 -2.75 13.53
CA PHE A 84 2.90 -2.14 13.55
C PHE A 84 1.85 -3.17 13.16
N THR A 85 0.62 -3.01 13.64
CA THR A 85 -0.54 -3.75 13.14
C THR A 85 -0.94 -3.27 11.74
N VAL A 86 -1.80 -4.00 11.03
CA VAL A 86 -2.37 -3.56 9.74
C VAL A 86 -3.13 -2.22 9.86
N HIS A 87 -3.53 -1.82 11.06
CA HIS A 87 -4.18 -0.54 11.33
C HIS A 87 -3.22 0.57 11.77
N GLY A 88 -1.92 0.27 11.91
CA GLY A 88 -0.88 1.26 12.20
C GLY A 88 -0.63 1.53 13.68
N GLU A 89 -1.14 0.65 14.55
CA GLU A 89 -0.89 0.67 16.00
C GLU A 89 0.45 -0.03 16.29
N VAL A 90 1.18 0.45 17.30
CA VAL A 90 2.43 -0.21 17.72
C VAL A 90 2.09 -1.61 18.25
N PHE A 91 2.82 -2.62 17.80
CA PHE A 91 2.64 -3.98 18.29
C PHE A 91 3.41 -4.18 19.60
N GLU A 92 2.71 -4.51 20.69
CA GLU A 92 3.29 -4.60 22.04
C GLU A 92 3.76 -6.02 22.44
N GLY A 93 3.51 -7.02 21.59
CA GLY A 93 3.91 -8.41 21.84
C GLY A 93 5.37 -8.72 21.51
N SER A 94 5.77 -9.96 21.81
CA SER A 94 7.08 -10.52 21.48
C SER A 94 7.26 -10.74 19.97
N ASP A 95 8.50 -10.99 19.56
CA ASP A 95 8.83 -11.28 18.17
C ASP A 95 8.07 -12.48 17.63
N SER A 96 7.95 -13.56 18.41
CA SER A 96 7.22 -14.75 18.00
C SER A 96 5.71 -14.48 17.88
N GLU A 97 5.14 -13.62 18.72
CA GLU A 97 3.73 -13.23 18.62
C GLU A 97 3.48 -12.34 17.41
N TYR A 98 4.46 -11.51 17.02
CA TYR A 98 4.37 -10.72 15.81
C TYR A 98 4.44 -11.60 14.55
N GLU A 99 5.32 -12.60 14.50
CA GLU A 99 5.35 -13.55 13.38
C GLU A 99 4.04 -14.34 13.28
N ALA A 100 3.51 -14.83 14.41
CA ALA A 100 2.19 -15.48 14.44
C ALA A 100 1.07 -14.53 13.98
N TYR A 101 1.14 -13.25 14.36
CA TYR A 101 0.21 -12.24 13.86
C TYR A 101 0.33 -12.06 12.35
N LEU A 102 1.54 -12.01 11.80
CA LEU A 102 1.75 -11.87 10.35
C LEU A 102 1.08 -13.01 9.59
N GLU A 103 1.21 -14.26 10.03
CA GLU A 103 0.52 -15.42 9.41
C GLU A 103 -1.01 -15.24 9.31
N THR A 104 -1.62 -14.40 10.16
CA THR A 104 -3.06 -14.12 10.10
C THR A 104 -3.45 -12.98 9.14
N VAL A 105 -2.49 -12.13 8.74
CA VAL A 105 -2.77 -10.90 7.97
C VAL A 105 -2.02 -10.80 6.65
N ILE A 106 -1.05 -11.69 6.38
CA ILE A 106 -0.39 -11.82 5.08
C ILE A 106 -0.56 -13.25 4.54
N PRO A 107 -0.53 -13.45 3.22
CA PRO A 107 -0.54 -14.79 2.64
C PRO A 107 0.61 -15.65 3.19
N THR A 108 0.28 -16.87 3.57
CA THR A 108 1.24 -17.90 3.98
C THR A 108 1.71 -18.73 2.77
N GLU A 109 2.75 -19.55 2.97
CA GLU A 109 3.19 -20.51 1.94
C GLU A 109 2.05 -21.48 1.55
N GLU A 110 1.20 -21.88 2.50
CA GLU A 110 0.04 -22.74 2.22
C GLU A 110 -1.01 -22.02 1.35
N ASP A 111 -1.23 -20.72 1.56
CA ASP A 111 -2.13 -19.92 0.73
C ASP A 111 -1.60 -19.76 -0.69
N GLU A 112 -0.30 -19.51 -0.84
CA GLU A 112 0.35 -19.43 -2.15
C GLU A 112 0.28 -20.76 -2.91
N ASP A 113 0.53 -21.87 -2.21
CA ASP A 113 0.42 -23.22 -2.79
C ASP A 113 -1.01 -23.53 -3.24
N LYS A 114 -2.03 -23.19 -2.44
CA LYS A 114 -3.44 -23.33 -2.83
C LYS A 114 -3.77 -22.46 -4.04
N LEU A 115 -3.29 -21.21 -4.07
CA LEU A 115 -3.49 -20.30 -5.20
C LEU A 115 -2.95 -20.91 -6.50
N ILE A 116 -1.69 -21.35 -6.50
CA ILE A 116 -0.99 -21.84 -7.70
C ILE A 116 -1.50 -23.23 -8.11
N ASN A 117 -1.63 -24.15 -7.16
CA ASN A 117 -1.88 -25.54 -7.48
C ASN A 117 -3.35 -25.90 -7.62
N ASP A 118 -4.27 -25.09 -7.09
CA ASP A 118 -5.71 -25.29 -7.22
C ASP A 118 -6.39 -24.18 -8.03
N TYR A 119 -6.40 -22.95 -7.52
CA TYR A 119 -7.20 -21.87 -8.12
C TYR A 119 -6.75 -21.49 -9.52
N MET A 120 -5.44 -21.34 -9.76
CA MET A 120 -4.90 -20.96 -11.07
C MET A 120 -5.15 -21.98 -12.18
N LYS A 121 -5.60 -23.21 -11.85
CA LYS A 121 -5.99 -24.25 -12.81
C LYS A 121 -7.48 -24.24 -13.15
N LYS A 122 -8.27 -23.39 -12.48
CA LYS A 122 -9.73 -23.27 -12.63
C LYS A 122 -10.10 -21.97 -13.35
N GLU A 123 -11.37 -21.86 -13.76
CA GLU A 123 -11.94 -20.58 -14.18
C GLU A 123 -12.38 -19.78 -12.93
N TRP A 124 -11.43 -19.08 -12.31
CA TRP A 124 -11.64 -18.38 -11.03
C TRP A 124 -11.94 -16.88 -11.17
N ILE A 125 -11.78 -16.32 -12.38
CA ILE A 125 -12.10 -14.92 -12.70
C ILE A 125 -13.35 -14.89 -13.58
N GLN A 126 -14.34 -14.08 -13.21
CA GLN A 126 -15.50 -13.84 -14.06
C GLN A 126 -15.12 -13.04 -15.31
N TYR A 127 -15.58 -13.48 -16.48
CA TYR A 127 -15.41 -12.72 -17.71
C TYR A 127 -16.20 -11.41 -17.66
N ARG A 128 -15.58 -10.33 -18.13
CA ARG A 128 -16.24 -9.05 -18.26
C ARG A 128 -17.25 -9.12 -19.39
N GLU A 129 -18.54 -9.02 -19.09
CA GLU A 129 -19.56 -8.82 -20.13
C GLU A 129 -19.32 -7.47 -20.82
N TRP A 130 -19.00 -7.51 -22.11
CA TRP A 130 -18.85 -6.31 -22.92
C TRP A 130 -20.25 -5.78 -23.25
N LYS A 131 -20.67 -4.68 -22.63
CA LYS A 131 -21.85 -3.95 -23.08
C LYS A 131 -21.45 -3.20 -24.34
N GLY A 132 -21.88 -3.73 -25.50
CA GLY A 132 -21.70 -3.10 -26.81
C GLY A 132 -22.45 -1.78 -26.94
#